data_AF-A0A504HYY2-F1
#
_entry.id   AF-A0A504HYY2-F1
#
_cell.length_a   1.000
_cell.length_b   1.000
_cell.length_c   1.000
_cell.angle_alpha   90.00
_cell.angle_beta   90.00
_cell.angle_gamma   90.00
#
_symmetry.space_group_name_H-M   'P 1'
#
loop_
_entity.id
_entity.type
_entity.pdbx_description
1 polymer ?
#
loop_
_entity_poly.entity_id
_entity_poly.type
_entity_poly.pdbx_seq_one_letter_code
_entity_poly.pdbx_strand_id
1 'polypeptide(L)'
;MDLLTVLQSAPLLLALIKTALPSAAAIGMGVGQWFASLPPCRDLVFEATSYLVCEVDPRQYRIELFWKDPAGKPYQSLHNLDDAQRRAGRTMLFAINAGMYHPNLAPVGLYV
;
A
#
# COMPACT_ATOMS: atom_id res chain seq x y z
N MET A 1 22.29 62.78 16.79
CA MET A 1 21.41 62.48 15.64
C MET A 1 20.38 61.50 16.17
N ASP A 2 19.30 62.08 16.66
CA ASP A 2 18.71 61.62 17.91
C ASP A 2 17.49 60.72 17.69
N LEU A 3 17.35 59.78 18.61
CA LEU A 3 16.26 58.82 18.77
C LEU A 3 14.87 59.47 18.81
N LEU A 4 14.82 60.79 19.02
CA LEU A 4 13.63 61.62 19.08
C LEU A 4 12.98 61.90 17.71
N THR A 5 13.71 61.78 16.60
CA THR A 5 13.14 62.00 15.25
C THR A 5 12.40 60.78 14.71
N VAL A 6 12.69 59.58 15.22
CA VAL A 6 12.00 58.32 14.85
C VAL A 6 10.71 58.14 15.65
N LEU A 7 10.61 58.73 16.84
CA LEU A 7 9.43 58.60 17.71
C LEU A 7 8.23 59.46 17.27
N GLN A 8 8.44 60.45 16.40
CA GLN A 8 7.37 61.38 15.96
C GLN A 8 6.62 60.93 14.69
N SER A 9 7.03 59.85 14.03
CA SER A 9 6.40 59.35 12.79
C SER A 9 5.60 58.05 12.98
N ALA A 10 5.50 57.51 14.20
CA ALA A 10 4.89 56.21 14.48
C ALA A 10 3.34 56.14 14.65
N PRO A 11 2.56 57.21 14.92
CA PRO A 11 1.14 57.01 15.27
C PRO A 11 0.17 56.98 14.08
N LEU A 12 0.63 57.07 12.82
CA LEU A 12 -0.23 57.03 11.63
C LEU A 12 -0.34 55.67 10.93
N LEU A 13 0.33 54.63 11.45
CA LEU A 13 0.31 53.28 10.87
C LEU A 13 -0.33 52.21 11.78
N LEU A 14 -1.18 52.62 12.74
CA LEU A 14 -1.87 51.71 13.67
C LEU A 14 -3.40 51.62 13.48
N ALA A 15 -3.94 52.05 12.33
CA ALA A 15 -5.40 52.10 12.11
C ALA A 15 -5.96 51.21 11.00
N LEU A 16 -5.20 50.27 10.43
CA LEU A 16 -5.68 49.27 9.46
C LEU A 16 -4.84 47.99 9.72
N ILE A 17 -5.28 46.97 10.45
CA ILE A 17 -6.14 45.89 9.96
C ILE A 17 -6.61 45.14 11.22
N LYS A 18 -7.80 45.49 11.71
CA LYS A 18 -8.61 44.61 12.55
C LYS A 18 -9.44 43.76 11.60
N THR A 19 -9.08 42.50 11.38
CA THR A 19 -9.99 41.36 11.13
C THR A 19 -9.21 40.12 10.68
N ALA A 20 -9.19 39.10 11.54
CA ALA A 20 -9.38 37.68 11.22
C ALA A 20 -8.72 36.81 12.30
N LEU A 21 -9.50 36.44 13.31
CA LEU A 21 -9.24 35.24 14.10
C LEU A 21 -9.97 34.09 13.37
N PRO A 22 -9.27 33.14 12.73
CA PRO A 22 -9.84 31.82 12.56
C PRO A 22 -9.50 31.01 13.82
N SER A 23 -10.55 30.58 14.52
CA SER A 23 -10.51 29.58 15.58
C SER A 23 -9.62 28.41 15.17
N ALA A 24 -8.59 28.14 15.97
CA ALA A 24 -7.78 26.93 15.86
C ALA A 24 -8.66 25.72 16.22
N ALA A 25 -9.35 25.16 15.23
CA ALA A 25 -10.01 23.87 15.34
C ALA A 25 -8.93 22.81 15.61
N ALA A 26 -9.11 22.06 16.69
CA ALA A 26 -8.22 21.01 17.13
C ALA A 26 -7.97 19.98 16.02
N ILE A 27 -6.76 19.97 15.47
CA ILE A 27 -6.24 18.89 14.64
C ILE A 27 -5.77 17.78 15.61
N GLY A 28 -6.73 17.11 16.23
CA GLY A 28 -6.52 15.82 16.88
C GLY A 28 -6.70 14.72 15.84
N MET A 29 -5.93 14.76 14.75
CA MET A 29 -5.93 13.67 13.78
C MET A 29 -5.19 12.50 14.39
N GLY A 30 -5.93 11.41 14.63
CA GLY A 30 -5.37 10.13 15.03
C GLY A 30 -4.26 9.73 14.06
N VAL A 31 -3.02 9.80 14.53
CA VAL A 31 -1.87 9.10 13.94
C VAL A 31 -2.01 7.62 14.33
N GLY A 32 -3.09 7.01 13.86
CA GLY A 32 -3.44 5.63 14.13
C GLY A 32 -3.48 4.89 12.81
N GLN A 33 -2.44 4.11 12.56
CA GLN A 33 -2.48 2.90 11.74
C GLN A 33 -2.65 3.10 10.22
N TRP A 34 -1.68 3.77 9.59
CA TRP A 34 -1.44 3.60 8.14
C TRP A 34 0.00 3.15 7.87
N PHE A 35 0.53 2.24 8.69
CA PHE A 35 1.60 1.38 8.20
C PHE A 35 0.91 0.28 7.38
N ALA A 36 0.59 0.59 6.13
CA ALA A 36 0.42 -0.47 5.15
C ALA A 36 1.73 -1.26 5.18
N SER A 37 1.69 -2.46 5.76
CA SER A 37 2.81 -3.38 5.66
C SER A 37 2.94 -3.67 4.18
N LEU A 38 3.95 -3.08 3.54
CA LEU A 38 4.23 -3.36 2.14
C LEU A 38 4.38 -4.88 2.02
N PRO A 39 3.83 -5.50 0.97
CA PRO A 39 4.07 -6.92 0.69
C PRO A 39 5.58 -7.17 0.79
N PRO A 40 6.02 -8.35 1.26
CA PRO A 40 7.41 -8.58 1.63
C PRO A 40 8.32 -8.81 0.41
N CYS A 41 8.13 -7.99 -0.62
CA CYS A 41 8.74 -8.06 -1.93
C CYS A 41 9.67 -6.86 -2.12
N ARG A 42 10.83 -7.09 -2.72
CA ARG A 42 11.80 -6.06 -3.09
C ARG A 42 12.37 -6.31 -4.47
N ASP A 43 12.76 -5.24 -5.15
CA ASP A 43 13.57 -5.36 -6.35
C ASP A 43 14.99 -5.80 -5.96
N LEU A 44 15.55 -6.72 -6.75
CA LEU A 44 16.91 -7.21 -6.61
C LEU A 44 17.56 -7.25 -7.99
N VAL A 45 18.76 -6.69 -8.12
CA VAL A 45 19.58 -6.85 -9.33
C VAL A 45 20.68 -7.86 -9.04
N PHE A 46 20.76 -8.92 -9.85
CA PHE A 46 21.79 -9.94 -9.78
C PHE A 46 22.27 -10.26 -11.20
N GLU A 47 23.59 -10.27 -11.42
CA GLU A 47 24.19 -10.51 -12.75
C GLU A 47 23.57 -9.65 -13.87
N ALA A 48 23.39 -8.35 -13.58
CA ALA A 48 22.75 -7.37 -14.47
C ALA A 48 21.28 -7.69 -14.85
N THR A 49 20.63 -8.61 -14.15
CA THR A 49 19.22 -8.97 -14.35
C THR A 49 18.39 -8.52 -13.15
N SER A 50 17.22 -7.93 -13.42
CA SER A 50 16.27 -7.49 -12.39
C SER A 50 15.31 -8.59 -12.00
N TYR A 51 15.10 -8.75 -10.70
CA TYR A 51 14.19 -9.71 -10.08
C TYR A 51 13.28 -9.00 -9.09
N LEU A 52 12.06 -9.52 -8.93
CA LEU A 52 11.20 -9.22 -7.79
C LEU A 52 11.29 -10.39 -6.81
N VAL A 53 11.85 -10.16 -5.62
CA VAL A 53 12.06 -11.19 -4.60
C VAL A 53 11.11 -10.96 -3.43
N CYS A 54 10.21 -11.92 -3.22
CA CYS A 54 9.26 -11.93 -2.10
C CYS A 54 9.64 -12.98 -1.06
N GLU A 55 9.87 -12.56 0.19
CA GLU A 55 10.19 -13.45 1.31
C GLU A 55 8.98 -13.60 2.23
N VAL A 56 8.57 -14.82 2.55
CA VAL A 56 7.35 -15.07 3.34
C VAL A 56 7.67 -15.98 4.51
N ASP A 57 7.31 -15.55 5.72
CA ASP A 57 7.32 -16.42 6.90
C ASP A 57 6.01 -17.25 6.93
N PRO A 58 6.07 -18.58 6.72
CA PRO A 58 4.88 -19.44 6.73
C PRO A 58 4.25 -19.56 8.12
N ARG A 59 4.89 -19.05 9.19
CA ARG A 59 4.29 -18.96 10.53
C ARG A 59 3.36 -17.75 10.67
N GLN A 60 3.50 -16.76 9.81
CA GLN A 60 2.72 -15.51 9.83
C GLN A 60 1.71 -15.44 8.68
N TYR A 61 2.07 -16.00 7.52
CA TYR A 61 1.28 -15.93 6.30
C TYR A 61 0.92 -17.32 5.78
N ARG A 62 -0.18 -17.39 5.02
CA ARG A 62 -0.60 -18.63 4.37
C ARG A 62 -0.02 -18.71 2.96
N ILE A 63 0.60 -19.84 2.66
CA ILE A 63 1.06 -20.22 1.33
C ILE A 63 0.18 -21.39 0.86
N GLU A 64 -0.47 -21.23 -0.28
CA GLU A 64 -1.45 -22.18 -0.80
C GLU A 64 -1.27 -22.38 -2.31
N LEU A 65 -1.58 -23.58 -2.77
CA LEU A 65 -1.72 -23.88 -4.19
C LEU A 65 -3.18 -23.73 -4.61
N PHE A 66 -3.37 -23.22 -5.84
CA PHE A 66 -4.69 -23.02 -6.42
C PHE A 66 -4.74 -23.62 -7.82
N TRP A 67 -5.77 -24.42 -8.09
CA TRP A 67 -6.02 -25.00 -9.40
C TRP A 67 -7.45 -24.72 -9.88
N LYS A 68 -8.45 -25.22 -9.15
CA LYS A 68 -9.86 -25.15 -9.52
C LYS A 68 -10.65 -24.30 -8.53
N ASP A 69 -11.70 -23.68 -9.05
CA ASP A 69 -12.73 -23.02 -8.27
C ASP A 69 -13.68 -24.05 -7.60
N PRO A 70 -14.61 -23.60 -6.74
CA PRO A 70 -15.58 -24.50 -6.11
C PRO A 70 -16.51 -25.25 -7.07
N ALA A 71 -16.65 -24.80 -8.32
CA ALA A 71 -17.40 -25.49 -9.37
C ALA A 71 -16.55 -26.51 -10.15
N GLY A 72 -15.27 -26.68 -9.79
CA GLY A 72 -14.35 -27.61 -10.42
C GLY A 72 -13.69 -27.08 -11.69
N LYS A 73 -13.90 -25.80 -12.04
CA LYS A 73 -13.30 -25.16 -13.22
C LYS A 73 -11.91 -24.60 -12.87
N PRO A 74 -10.87 -24.83 -13.70
CA PRO A 74 -9.58 -24.21 -13.48
C PRO A 74 -9.66 -22.67 -13.45
N TYR A 75 -8.85 -22.02 -12.60
CA TYR A 75 -8.81 -20.55 -12.53
C TYR A 75 -8.26 -19.89 -13.80
N GLN A 76 -7.33 -20.56 -14.50
CA GLN A 76 -6.70 -20.15 -15.77
C GLN A 76 -5.82 -18.89 -15.71
N SER A 77 -6.04 -17.96 -14.77
CA SER A 77 -5.22 -16.76 -14.59
C SER A 77 -5.13 -16.35 -13.12
N LEU A 78 -4.08 -15.61 -12.77
CA LEU A 78 -3.91 -15.05 -11.43
C LEU A 78 -4.95 -13.97 -11.12
N HIS A 79 -5.47 -13.27 -12.13
CA HIS A 79 -6.55 -12.29 -11.97
C HIS A 79 -7.87 -12.97 -11.56
N ASN A 80 -8.25 -14.06 -12.22
CA ASN A 80 -9.44 -14.83 -11.87
C ASN A 80 -9.33 -15.42 -10.46
N LEU A 81 -8.13 -15.83 -10.06
CA LEU A 81 -7.84 -16.27 -8.70
C LEU A 81 -8.01 -15.11 -7.70
N ASP A 82 -7.40 -13.94 -7.95
CA ASP A 82 -7.54 -12.76 -7.08
C ASP A 82 -9.01 -12.38 -6.87
N ASP A 83 -9.77 -12.29 -7.97
CA ASP A 83 -11.20 -12.01 -7.95
C ASP A 83 -11.98 -13.01 -7.08
N ALA A 84 -11.66 -14.30 -7.20
CA ALA A 84 -12.28 -15.35 -6.40
C ALA A 84 -11.92 -15.24 -4.92
N GLN A 85 -10.66 -14.92 -4.59
CA GLN A 85 -10.23 -14.73 -3.21
C GLN A 85 -10.88 -13.49 -2.58
N ARG A 86 -10.98 -12.38 -3.32
CA ARG A 86 -11.69 -11.17 -2.88
C ARG A 86 -13.15 -11.44 -2.59
N ARG A 87 -13.85 -12.19 -3.47
CA ARG A 87 -15.23 -12.64 -3.22
C ARG A 87 -15.35 -13.52 -1.99
N ALA A 88 -14.32 -14.30 -1.67
CA ALA A 88 -14.24 -15.11 -0.45
C ALA A 88 -13.78 -14.31 0.79
N GLY A 89 -13.64 -12.98 0.70
CA GLY A 89 -13.20 -12.13 1.81
C GLY A 89 -11.72 -12.28 2.16
N ARG A 90 -10.91 -12.84 1.26
CA ARG A 90 -9.48 -13.05 1.44
C ARG A 90 -8.68 -12.02 0.63
N THR A 91 -7.65 -11.47 1.23
CA THR A 91 -6.68 -10.61 0.53
C THR A 91 -5.49 -11.44 0.08
N MET A 92 -5.24 -11.49 -1.22
CA MET A 92 -4.04 -12.10 -1.78
C MET A 92 -2.92 -11.07 -1.85
N LEU A 93 -1.80 -11.32 -1.17
CA LEU A 93 -0.66 -10.38 -1.15
C LEU A 93 0.13 -10.39 -2.46
N PHE A 94 0.35 -11.59 -3.01
CA PHE A 94 0.90 -11.82 -4.34
C PHE A 94 0.59 -13.25 -4.78
N ALA A 95 0.74 -13.53 -6.07
CA ALA A 95 0.72 -14.89 -6.62
C ALA A 95 1.61 -14.97 -7.85
N ILE A 96 2.08 -16.17 -8.15
CA ILE A 96 2.91 -16.49 -9.32
C ILE A 96 2.43 -17.80 -9.94
N ASN A 97 2.83 -18.07 -11.18
CA ASN A 97 2.68 -19.41 -11.73
C ASN A 97 3.46 -20.44 -10.88
N ALA A 98 2.90 -21.63 -10.74
CA ALA A 98 3.51 -22.72 -9.96
C ALA A 98 4.06 -23.82 -10.89
N GLY A 99 3.75 -25.09 -10.60
CA GLY A 99 4.25 -26.26 -11.33
C GLY A 99 3.77 -26.38 -12.78
N MET A 100 4.21 -27.45 -13.44
CA MET A 100 3.83 -27.78 -14.80
C MET A 100 2.38 -28.28 -14.90
N TYR A 101 1.74 -27.98 -16.02
CA TYR A 101 0.38 -28.42 -16.34
C TYR A 101 0.31 -29.09 -17.71
N HIS A 102 -0.59 -30.06 -17.84
CA HIS A 102 -1.01 -30.61 -19.13
C HIS A 102 -1.83 -29.58 -19.94
N PRO A 103 -2.06 -29.79 -21.26
CA PRO A 103 -2.86 -28.88 -22.07
C PRO A 103 -4.29 -28.65 -21.58
N ASN A 104 -4.87 -29.60 -20.82
CA ASN A 104 -6.16 -29.47 -20.15
C ASN A 104 -6.09 -28.78 -18.78
N LEU A 105 -4.93 -28.21 -18.43
CA LEU A 105 -4.62 -27.54 -17.17
C LEU A 105 -4.62 -28.48 -15.94
N ALA A 106 -4.50 -29.80 -16.11
CA ALA A 106 -4.26 -30.71 -14.98
C ALA A 106 -2.79 -30.62 -14.50
N PRO A 107 -2.53 -30.60 -13.18
CA PRO A 107 -1.16 -30.58 -12.67
C PRO A 107 -0.43 -31.86 -13.05
N VAL A 108 0.83 -31.73 -13.49
CA VAL A 108 1.69 -32.88 -13.81
C VAL A 108 2.26 -33.53 -12.53
N GLY A 109 2.53 -32.71 -11.52
CA GLY A 109 3.06 -33.15 -10.23
C GLY A 109 2.01 -33.21 -9.13
N LEU A 110 2.48 -33.51 -7.92
CA LEU A 110 1.65 -33.50 -6.71
C LEU A 110 1.06 -32.09 -6.48
N TYR A 111 -0.26 -32.06 -6.25
CA TYR A 111 -1.01 -30.88 -5.82
C TYR A 111 -1.69 -31.19 -4.49
N VAL A 112 -1.41 -30.39 -3.46
CA VAL A 112 -1.93 -30.54 -2.08
C VAL A 112 -2.51 -29.25 -1.54
#